data_AF-A0A1Y1Z2K2-F1
#
_entry.id   AF-A0A1Y1Z2K2-F1
#
_cell.length_a   1.000
_cell.length_b   1.000
_cell.length_c   1.000
_cell.angle_alpha   90.00
_cell.angle_beta   90.00
_cell.angle_gamma   90.00
#
_symmetry.space_group_name_H-M   'P 1'
#
loop_
_entity.id
_entity.type
_entity.pdbx_description
1 polymer ?
#
loop_
_entity_poly.entity_id
_entity_poly.type
_entity_poly.pdbx_seq_one_letter_code
_entity_poly.pdbx_strand_id
1 'polypeptide(L)' 'ECDICHKIFSRKYDLIRHRRLHTGDTPYKCKICGQGFTRSDHRDRHIRRTSC' A
#
# COMPACT_ATOMS: atom_id res chain seq x y z
N GLU A 1 -4.77 14.36 9.67
CA GLU A 1 -5.90 14.22 8.73
C GLU A 1 -5.36 14.09 7.31
N CYS A 2 -6.09 13.45 6.39
CA CYS A 2 -5.74 13.39 4.98
C CYS A 2 -6.14 14.67 4.26
N ASP A 3 -5.19 15.26 3.54
CA ASP A 3 -5.33 16.47 2.73
C ASP A 3 -6.28 16.34 1.53
N ILE A 4 -6.62 15.12 1.11
CA ILE A 4 -7.41 14.88 -0.11
C ILE A 4 -8.87 14.55 0.24
N CYS A 5 -9.10 13.74 1.26
CA CYS A 5 -10.44 13.27 1.63
C CYS A 5 -10.83 13.57 3.09
N HIS A 6 -10.03 14.36 3.80
CA HIS A 6 -10.29 14.83 5.17
C HIS A 6 -10.49 13.70 6.20
N LYS A 7 -10.03 12.48 5.87
CA LYS A 7 -10.13 11.33 6.78
C LYS A 7 -9.10 11.47 7.91
N ILE A 8 -9.57 11.27 9.15
CA ILE A 8 -8.73 11.38 10.34
C ILE A 8 -8.12 10.01 10.67
N PHE A 9 -6.84 10.02 11.05
CA PHE A 9 -6.10 8.83 11.45
C PHE A 9 -5.38 9.13 12.76
N SER A 10 -5.45 8.21 13.72
CA SER A 10 -4.80 8.36 15.03
C SER A 10 -3.28 8.20 14.97
N ARG A 11 -2.75 7.55 13.91
CA ARG A 11 -1.32 7.26 13.75
C ARG A 11 -0.79 7.82 12.43
N LYS A 12 0.38 8.46 12.48
CA LYS A 12 1.02 9.08 11.30
C LYS A 12 1.28 8.07 10.18
N TYR A 13 1.72 6.85 10.51
CA TYR A 13 1.98 5.82 9.50
C TYR A 13 0.70 5.38 8.76
N ASP A 14 -0.45 5.37 9.44
CA ASP A 14 -1.74 5.04 8.84
C ASP A 14 -2.17 6.12 7.84
N LEU A 15 -1.98 7.38 8.20
CA LEU A 15 -2.19 8.52 7.31
C LEU A 15 -1.29 8.46 6.07
N ILE A 16 0.01 8.24 6.24
CA ILE A 16 0.96 8.14 5.12
C ILE A 16 0.57 6.99 4.19
N ARG A 17 0.26 5.83 4.77
CA ARG A 17 -0.19 4.66 4.01
C ARG A 17 -1.49 4.92 3.27
N HIS A 18 -2.42 5.65 3.88
CA HIS A 18 -3.67 6.02 3.25
C HIS A 18 -3.45 6.96 2.06
N ARG A 19 -2.55 7.95 2.18
CA ARG A 19 -2.22 8.89 1.08
C ARG A 19 -1.73 8.17 -0.18
N ARG A 20 -1.04 7.03 -0.02
CA ARG A 20 -0.61 6.19 -1.16
C ARG A 20 -1.77 5.77 -2.07
N LEU A 21 -2.97 5.57 -1.50
CA LEU A 21 -4.17 5.21 -2.26
C LEU A 21 -4.61 6.30 -3.24
N HIS A 22 -4.39 7.56 -2.89
CA HIS A 22 -4.73 8.70 -3.76
C HIS A 22 -3.67 8.92 -4.85
N THR A 23 -2.39 8.75 -4.49
CA THR A 23 -1.27 8.95 -5.42
C THR A 23 -1.01 7.76 -6.35
N GLY A 24 -1.60 6.59 -6.07
CA GLY A 24 -1.24 5.33 -6.74
C GLY A 24 0.17 4.81 -6.40
N ASP A 25 0.84 5.39 -5.39
CA ASP A 25 2.18 5.00 -4.98
C ASP A 25 2.20 3.55 -4.46
N THR A 26 2.97 2.70 -5.12
CA THR A 26 3.09 1.27 -4.81
C THR A 26 4.55 0.90 -4.58
N PRO A 27 5.11 1.26 -3.41
CA PRO A 27 6.54 1.04 -3.12
C PRO A 27 6.88 -0.45 -2.98
N TYR A 28 5.89 -1.30 -2.75
CA TYR A 28 6.08 -2.73 -2.58
C TYR A 28 5.72 -3.47 -3.86
N LYS A 29 6.68 -3.62 -4.77
CA LYS A 29 6.49 -4.38 -6.01
C LYS A 29 6.81 -5.86 -5.81
N CYS A 30 6.00 -6.74 -6.39
CA CYS A 30 6.35 -8.15 -6.52
C CYS A 30 7.56 -8.27 -7.44
N LYS A 31 8.61 -8.97 -7.00
CA LYS A 31 9.84 -9.12 -7.81
C LYS A 31 9.66 -10.07 -9.00
N ILE A 32 8.60 -10.86 -9.01
CA ILE A 32 8.40 -11.94 -9.97
C ILE A 32 7.48 -11.46 -11.10
N CYS A 33 6.29 -10.97 -10.75
CA CYS A 33 5.30 -10.49 -11.73
C CYS A 33 5.19 -8.95 -11.81
N GLY A 34 6.00 -8.20 -11.06
CA GLY A 34 6.05 -6.73 -11.14
C GLY A 34 4.87 -6.00 -10.50
N GLN A 35 3.84 -6.72 -10.02
CA GLN A 35 2.63 -6.13 -9.46
C GLN A 35 2.93 -5.23 -8.24
N GLY A 36 2.42 -4.00 -8.27
CA GLY A 36 2.62 -3.00 -7.22
C GLY A 36 1.58 -3.13 -6.09
N PHE A 37 2.05 -3.01 -4.85
CA PHE A 37 1.22 -2.99 -3.65
C PHE A 37 1.54 -1.77 -2.79
N THR A 38 0.50 -1.23 -2.14
CA THR A 38 0.64 -0.10 -1.19
C THR A 38 1.14 -0.55 0.18
N ARG A 39 1.10 -1.87 0.46
CA ARG A 39 1.52 -2.50 1.71
C ARG A 39 2.35 -3.76 1.48
N SER A 40 3.34 -3.98 2.35
CA SER A 40 4.21 -5.16 2.29
C SER A 40 3.45 -6.46 2.58
N ASP A 41 2.57 -6.48 3.59
CA ASP A 41 1.80 -7.67 3.95
C ASP A 41 0.86 -8.14 2.82
N HIS A 42 0.35 -7.22 2.01
CA HIS A 42 -0.41 -7.56 0.82
C HIS A 42 0.46 -8.18 -0.28
N ARG A 43 1.66 -7.63 -0.50
CA ARG A 43 2.66 -8.18 -1.44
C ARG A 43 3.13 -9.56 -1.00
N ASP A 44 3.41 -9.75 0.29
CA ASP A 44 3.88 -11.02 0.84
C ASP A 44 2.81 -12.10 0.76
N ARG A 45 1.56 -11.74 1.06
CA ARG A 45 0.41 -12.63 0.89
C ARG A 45 0.19 -13.01 -0.57
N HIS A 46 0.39 -12.07 -1.49
CA HIS A 46 0.32 -12.33 -2.93
C HIS A 46 1.40 -13.34 -3.37
N ILE A 47 2.66 -13.13 -3.00
CA ILE A 47 3.76 -14.06 -3.32
C ILE A 47 3.44 -15.46 -2.77
N ARG A 48 2.97 -15.55 -1.52
CA ARG A 48 2.66 -16.85 -0.89
C ARG A 48 1.45 -17.57 -1.48
N ARG A 49 0.40 -16.84 -1.89
CA ARG A 49 -0.87 -17.43 -2.33
C ARG A 49 -0.93 -17.68 -3.82
N THR A 50 -0.30 -16.82 -4.60
CA THR A 50 -0.46 -16.83 -6.05
C THR A 50 0.66 -17.61 -6.73
N SER A 51 1.72 -18.00 -6.00
CA SER A 51 2.96 -18.49 -6.61
C SER A 51 3.31 -17.65 -7.84
N CYS A 52 3.32 -16.31 -7.66
CA CYS A 52 4.40 -15.57 -8.30
C CYS A 52 5.63 -16.07 -7.50
#